data_AF-A0A498J101-F1
#
_entry.id   AF-A0A498J101-F1
#
_cell.length_a   1.000
_cell.length_b   1.000
_cell.length_c   1.000
_cell.angle_alpha   90.00
_cell.angle_beta   90.00
_cell.angle_gamma   90.00
#
_symmetry.space_group_name_H-M   'P 1'
#
loop_
_entity.id
_entity.type
_entity.pdbx_description
1 polymer ?
#
loop_
_entity_poly.entity_id
_entity_poly.type
_entity_poly.pdbx_seq_one_letter_code
_entity_poly.pdbx_strand_id
1 'polypeptide(L)'
;MASNPLLPLLFLLTLFKFSAQIAPQAADQTLKTFIFRVDRHSKPSIFPTHYHWYASEFADPPQILHVYDTVFHGFSASLTPDQKPAPENLNYPSIGAVFSRAGKSSKMFIRSVTNVGQPNAVYGSRIEAPKGVTVSVKPSRLVFSGAVKKRSFVVTVAVDRRNVVFGESGAAFGSLYWSDGKHVVRSPIVVTQMDPL
;
A
#
# COMPACT_ATOMS: atom_id res chain seq x y z
N MET A 1 -40.22 -16.65 76.61
CA MET A 1 -40.53 -17.64 75.54
C MET A 1 -39.96 -17.06 74.24
N ALA A 2 -38.67 -17.26 73.96
CA ALA A 2 -38.13 -18.33 73.11
C ALA A 2 -38.73 -18.25 71.68
N SER A 3 -38.01 -17.78 70.66
CA SER A 3 -36.93 -18.54 70.00
C SER A 3 -36.00 -17.67 69.13
N ASN A 4 -34.75 -17.56 69.57
CA ASN A 4 -33.46 -17.81 68.88
C ASN A 4 -33.46 -18.42 67.44
N PRO A 5 -32.35 -18.41 66.65
CA PRO A 5 -31.06 -17.68 66.82
C PRO A 5 -30.16 -17.43 65.54
N LEU A 6 -28.91 -17.00 65.82
CA LEU A 6 -27.62 -17.31 65.13
C LEU A 6 -27.14 -16.47 63.91
N LEU A 7 -26.24 -15.51 64.20
CA LEU A 7 -25.02 -15.17 63.41
C LEU A 7 -24.11 -16.43 63.25
N PRO A 8 -23.04 -16.52 62.41
CA PRO A 8 -22.15 -15.45 61.88
C PRO A 8 -21.59 -15.73 60.44
N LEU A 9 -20.67 -14.89 59.92
CA LEU A 9 -19.28 -15.26 59.58
C LEU A 9 -18.70 -14.35 58.48
N LEU A 10 -17.55 -13.73 58.80
CA LEU A 10 -16.63 -13.08 57.88
C LEU A 10 -16.34 -13.95 56.64
N PHE A 11 -16.19 -13.33 55.47
CA PHE A 11 -15.02 -13.65 54.63
C PHE A 11 -14.44 -12.41 53.96
N LEU A 12 -13.12 -12.36 54.08
CA LEU A 12 -12.16 -11.33 53.73
C LEU A 12 -11.66 -11.56 52.30
N LEU A 13 -11.36 -10.47 51.57
CA LEU A 13 -10.40 -10.35 50.45
C LEU A 13 -10.32 -11.46 49.38
N THR A 14 -10.56 -11.10 48.11
CA THR A 14 -9.46 -11.08 47.11
C THR A 14 -9.76 -10.09 45.99
N LEU A 15 -8.82 -9.16 45.82
CA LEU A 15 -8.62 -8.39 44.60
C LEU A 15 -8.15 -9.36 43.52
N PHE A 16 -8.89 -9.47 42.42
CA PHE A 16 -8.27 -9.74 41.13
C PHE A 16 -8.92 -8.83 40.10
N LYS A 17 -8.34 -7.63 39.96
CA LYS A 17 -8.53 -6.85 38.75
C LYS A 17 -7.92 -7.66 37.61
N PHE A 18 -8.76 -8.32 36.83
CA PHE A 18 -8.34 -8.87 35.56
C PHE A 18 -8.15 -7.68 34.61
N SER A 19 -7.01 -6.99 34.73
CA SER A 19 -6.51 -6.19 33.62
C SER A 19 -6.15 -7.21 32.54
N ALA A 20 -7.02 -7.37 31.56
CA ALA A 20 -6.68 -8.06 30.33
C ALA A 20 -5.56 -7.24 29.67
N GLN A 21 -4.33 -7.61 29.99
CA GLN A 21 -3.15 -7.11 29.32
C GLN A 21 -3.19 -7.76 27.94
N ILE A 22 -3.64 -6.99 26.94
CA ILE A 22 -3.57 -7.39 25.54
C ILE A 22 -2.07 -7.47 25.23
N ALA A 23 -1.51 -8.68 25.33
CA ALA A 23 -0.22 -8.96 24.77
C ALA A 23 -0.31 -8.66 23.26
N PRO A 24 0.60 -7.89 22.67
CA PRO A 24 0.65 -7.77 21.23
C PRO A 24 0.78 -9.19 20.66
N GLN A 25 -0.19 -9.58 19.85
CA GLN A 25 -0.16 -10.85 19.13
C GLN A 25 1.16 -10.89 18.35
N ALA A 26 2.06 -11.80 18.74
CA ALA A 26 3.34 -11.95 18.08
C ALA A 26 3.08 -12.10 16.58
N ALA A 27 3.58 -11.16 15.79
CA ALA A 27 3.44 -11.22 14.34
C ALA A 27 4.00 -12.57 13.87
N ASP A 28 3.31 -13.22 12.93
CA ASP A 28 3.79 -14.43 12.28
C ASP A 28 5.12 -14.08 11.56
N GLN A 29 6.25 -14.44 12.16
CA GLN A 29 7.59 -14.17 11.64
C GLN A 29 8.05 -15.25 10.65
N THR A 30 7.15 -16.12 10.18
CA THR A 30 7.53 -17.17 9.23
C THR A 30 8.00 -16.57 7.90
N LEU A 31 9.22 -16.94 7.51
CA LEU A 31 9.77 -16.55 6.22
C LEU A 31 8.95 -17.17 5.09
N LYS A 32 8.49 -16.32 4.16
CA LYS A 32 7.82 -16.76 2.93
C LYS A 32 8.66 -16.34 1.73
N THR A 33 8.73 -17.24 0.74
CA THR A 33 9.42 -16.97 -0.52
C THR A 33 8.53 -16.16 -1.44
N PHE A 34 9.05 -15.04 -1.94
CA PHE A 34 8.39 -14.21 -2.93
C PHE A 34 9.27 -14.07 -4.18
N ILE A 35 8.64 -13.92 -5.34
CA ILE A 35 9.31 -13.59 -6.60
C ILE A 35 9.01 -12.13 -6.93
N PHE A 36 10.06 -11.33 -7.06
CA PHE A 36 10.01 -9.93 -7.45
C PHE A 36 10.39 -9.81 -8.92
N ARG A 37 9.43 -9.39 -9.75
CA ARG A 37 9.70 -9.00 -11.13
C ARG A 37 10.15 -7.55 -11.15
N VAL A 38 11.22 -7.26 -11.90
CA VAL A 38 11.77 -5.92 -11.97
C VAL A 38 11.99 -5.48 -13.41
N ASP A 39 11.78 -4.19 -13.66
CA ASP A 39 12.14 -3.57 -14.93
C ASP A 39 13.64 -3.26 -14.96
N ARG A 40 14.36 -3.94 -15.86
CA ARG A 40 15.81 -3.79 -16.03
C ARG A 40 16.21 -2.40 -16.48
N HIS A 41 15.37 -1.72 -17.27
CA HIS A 41 15.66 -0.39 -17.81
C HIS A 41 15.51 0.72 -16.75
N SER A 42 14.83 0.42 -15.66
CA SER A 42 14.64 1.35 -14.55
C SER A 42 15.82 1.40 -13.58
N LYS A 43 16.89 0.58 -13.78
CA LYS A 43 18.07 0.59 -12.89
C LYS A 43 18.84 1.90 -12.99
N PRO A 44 18.94 2.68 -11.90
CA PRO A 44 19.81 3.86 -11.88
C PRO A 44 21.28 3.48 -12.07
N SER A 45 22.03 4.29 -12.85
CA SER A 45 23.45 4.06 -13.12
C SER A 45 24.35 4.12 -11.87
N ILE A 46 23.87 4.73 -10.78
CA ILE A 46 24.58 4.78 -9.49
C ILE A 46 24.75 3.41 -8.83
N PHE A 47 23.95 2.41 -9.21
CA PHE A 47 24.07 1.06 -8.68
C PHE A 47 24.91 0.18 -9.62
N PRO A 48 25.98 -0.47 -9.12
CA PRO A 48 26.86 -1.28 -9.95
C PRO A 48 26.11 -2.45 -10.57
N THR A 49 25.29 -3.13 -9.77
CA THR A 49 24.47 -4.28 -10.20
C THR A 49 23.01 -4.05 -9.85
N HIS A 50 22.12 -4.79 -10.52
CA HIS A 50 20.70 -4.84 -10.15
C HIS A 50 20.52 -5.34 -8.70
N TYR A 51 21.39 -6.23 -8.22
CA TYR A 51 21.40 -6.66 -6.81
C TYR A 51 21.55 -5.48 -5.84
N HIS A 52 22.56 -4.63 -6.04
CA HIS A 52 22.81 -3.48 -5.16
C HIS A 52 21.65 -2.47 -5.18
N TRP A 53 21.01 -2.30 -6.34
CA TRP A 53 19.81 -1.48 -6.43
C TRP A 53 18.64 -2.08 -5.65
N TYR A 54 18.37 -3.38 -5.82
CA TYR A 54 17.20 -4.01 -5.20
C TYR A 54 17.32 -4.14 -3.69
N ALA A 55 18.51 -4.45 -3.18
CA ALA A 55 18.74 -4.52 -1.74
C ALA A 55 18.50 -3.18 -1.05
N SER A 56 18.60 -2.05 -1.76
CA SER A 56 18.38 -0.70 -1.20
C SER A 56 16.90 -0.33 -0.97
N GLU A 57 15.96 -1.09 -1.54
CA GLU A 57 14.51 -0.82 -1.37
C GLU A 57 13.96 -1.41 -0.06
N PHE A 58 14.76 -2.19 0.68
CA PHE A 58 14.36 -2.82 1.93
C PHE A 58 15.12 -2.20 3.10
N ALA A 59 14.42 -2.03 4.23
CA ALA A 59 15.01 -1.52 5.47
C ALA A 59 16.08 -2.47 6.03
N ASP A 60 15.81 -3.78 5.93
CA ASP A 60 16.77 -4.85 6.19
C ASP A 60 17.04 -5.60 4.88
N PRO A 61 18.30 -6.00 4.59
CA PRO A 61 18.62 -6.73 3.37
C PRO A 61 17.81 -8.03 3.29
N PRO A 62 17.04 -8.25 2.21
CA PRO A 62 16.27 -9.47 2.06
C PRO A 62 17.20 -10.66 1.82
N GLN A 63 16.84 -11.85 2.29
CA GLN A 63 17.57 -13.06 1.95
C GLN A 63 17.23 -13.45 0.51
N ILE A 64 18.02 -12.94 -0.45
CA ILE A 64 17.87 -13.27 -1.86
C ILE A 64 18.23 -14.74 -2.07
N LEU A 65 17.29 -15.49 -2.62
CA LEU A 65 17.44 -16.92 -2.92
C LEU A 65 17.94 -17.14 -4.34
N HIS A 66 17.44 -16.35 -5.30
CA HIS A 66 17.82 -16.49 -6.70
C HIS A 66 17.64 -15.16 -7.46
N VAL A 67 18.46 -14.92 -8.48
CA VAL A 67 18.33 -13.77 -9.39
C VAL A 67 18.04 -14.29 -10.79
N TYR A 68 16.97 -13.79 -11.40
CA TYR A 68 16.56 -14.12 -12.77
C TYR A 68 17.04 -13.02 -13.72
N ASP A 69 17.75 -13.40 -14.78
CA ASP A 69 18.30 -12.47 -15.78
C ASP A 69 18.00 -12.88 -17.23
N THR A 70 17.67 -14.14 -17.49
CA THR A 70 17.42 -14.70 -18.83
C THR A 70 15.99 -14.52 -19.31
N VAL A 71 15.01 -15.19 -18.67
CA VAL A 71 13.61 -15.26 -19.11
C VAL A 71 12.80 -14.04 -18.66
N PHE A 72 13.12 -13.50 -17.49
CA PHE A 72 12.63 -12.23 -16.99
C PHE A 72 13.66 -11.66 -16.02
N HIS A 73 13.65 -10.34 -15.85
CA HIS A 73 14.50 -9.68 -14.87
C HIS A 73 13.80 -9.64 -13.52
N GLY A 74 14.46 -10.16 -12.49
CA GLY A 74 13.86 -10.24 -11.16
C GLY A 74 14.73 -10.99 -10.15
N PHE A 75 14.21 -11.22 -8.96
CA PHE A 75 14.84 -12.06 -7.95
C PHE A 75 13.78 -12.71 -7.06
N SER A 76 14.10 -13.85 -6.47
CA SER A 76 13.34 -14.43 -5.37
C SER A 76 14.01 -14.13 -4.05
N ALA A 77 13.21 -13.85 -3.01
CA ALA A 77 13.73 -13.60 -1.67
C ALA A 77 12.78 -14.14 -0.61
N SER A 78 13.35 -14.56 0.52
CA SER A 78 12.62 -14.86 1.74
C SER A 78 12.41 -13.57 2.53
N LEU A 79 11.14 -13.24 2.81
CA LEU A 79 10.75 -12.08 3.60
C LEU A 79 9.87 -12.50 4.77
N THR A 80 9.95 -11.76 5.87
CA THR A 80 8.88 -11.76 6.87
C THR A 80 7.66 -11.01 6.32
N PRO A 81 6.43 -11.28 6.81
CA PRO A 81 5.25 -10.54 6.39
C PRO A 81 5.36 -9.02 6.53
N ASP A 82 6.13 -8.56 7.53
CA ASP A 82 6.37 -7.14 7.79
C ASP A 82 7.31 -6.49 6.75
N GLN A 83 8.18 -7.28 6.12
CA GLN A 83 9.10 -6.83 5.08
C GLN A 83 8.49 -6.88 3.67
N LYS A 84 7.31 -7.50 3.50
CA LYS A 84 6.65 -7.61 2.19
C LYS A 84 6.09 -6.25 1.75
N PRO A 85 6.59 -5.63 0.67
CA PRO A 85 5.94 -4.45 0.13
C PRO A 85 4.55 -4.84 -0.36
N ALA A 86 3.54 -4.05 0.01
CA ALA A 86 2.19 -4.27 -0.48
C ALA A 86 2.22 -4.20 -2.02
N PRO A 87 1.70 -5.19 -2.76
CA PRO A 87 1.77 -5.22 -4.24
C PRO A 87 1.23 -3.96 -4.91
N GLU A 88 0.25 -3.32 -4.26
CA GLU A 88 -0.35 -2.03 -4.64
C GLU A 88 0.61 -0.83 -4.63
N ASN A 89 1.72 -0.91 -3.89
CA ASN A 89 2.73 0.15 -3.78
C ASN A 89 3.91 -0.01 -4.74
N LEU A 90 3.86 -0.97 -5.67
CA LEU A 90 4.79 -0.97 -6.80
C LEU A 90 4.67 0.35 -7.56
N ASN A 91 5.81 0.97 -7.89
CA ASN A 91 5.84 2.25 -8.58
C ASN A 91 5.50 2.12 -10.07
N TYR A 92 4.25 1.78 -10.36
CA TYR A 92 3.76 1.50 -11.70
C TYR A 92 2.96 2.68 -12.26
N PRO A 93 2.99 2.96 -13.58
CA PRO A 93 2.29 4.09 -14.19
C PRO A 93 0.76 3.96 -14.20
N SER A 94 0.21 2.86 -13.68
CA SER A 94 -1.23 2.65 -13.47
C SER A 94 -1.55 2.22 -12.03
N ILE A 95 -2.84 2.28 -11.69
CA ILE A 95 -3.37 1.96 -10.36
C ILE A 95 -4.47 0.92 -10.51
N GLY A 96 -4.25 -0.27 -9.97
CA GLY A 96 -5.26 -1.32 -9.85
C GLY A 96 -5.76 -1.42 -8.41
N ALA A 97 -7.02 -1.07 -8.18
CA ALA A 97 -7.65 -1.10 -6.87
C ALA A 97 -8.69 -2.22 -6.80
N VAL A 98 -8.29 -3.34 -6.19
CA VAL A 98 -9.17 -4.49 -5.98
C VAL A 98 -9.76 -4.42 -4.57
N PHE A 99 -11.08 -4.45 -4.48
CA PHE A 99 -11.83 -4.44 -3.23
C PHE A 99 -12.61 -5.75 -3.04
N SER A 100 -12.78 -6.18 -1.79
CA SER A 100 -13.72 -7.26 -1.47
C SER A 100 -15.03 -6.70 -0.91
N ARG A 101 -16.14 -7.45 -1.08
CA ARG A 101 -17.46 -7.06 -0.54
C ARG A 101 -17.44 -6.84 0.97
N ALA A 102 -16.73 -7.69 1.70
CA ALA A 102 -16.65 -7.63 3.17
C ALA A 102 -15.42 -6.87 3.70
N GLY A 103 -14.47 -6.45 2.85
CA GLY A 103 -13.20 -5.88 3.29
C GLY A 103 -13.22 -4.39 3.64
N LYS A 104 -12.04 -3.76 3.59
CA LYS A 104 -11.94 -2.30 3.61
C LYS A 104 -12.49 -1.72 2.32
N SER A 105 -13.16 -0.57 2.39
CA SER A 105 -13.65 0.16 1.22
C SER A 105 -12.69 1.24 0.73
N SER A 106 -11.50 1.36 1.33
CA SER A 106 -10.48 2.35 0.96
C SER A 106 -9.08 1.73 0.91
N LYS A 107 -8.28 2.14 -0.07
CA LYS A 107 -6.89 1.75 -0.29
C LYS A 107 -6.02 2.96 -0.63
N MET A 108 -4.76 2.90 -0.22
CA MET A 108 -3.75 3.92 -0.49
C MET A 108 -2.66 3.35 -1.39
N PHE A 109 -2.24 4.14 -2.37
CA PHE A 109 -1.23 3.79 -3.37
C PHE A 109 -0.15 4.84 -3.36
N ILE A 110 1.09 4.44 -3.07
CA ILE A 110 2.25 5.34 -3.10
C ILE A 110 2.87 5.28 -4.49
N ARG A 111 3.16 6.44 -5.06
CA ARG A 111 3.85 6.58 -6.34
C ARG A 111 4.98 7.59 -6.22
N SER A 112 6.03 7.37 -6.99
CA SER A 112 7.17 8.27 -7.11
C SER A 112 7.44 8.57 -8.57
N VAL A 113 7.56 9.85 -8.89
CA VAL A 113 7.85 10.32 -10.24
C VAL A 113 9.13 11.12 -10.25
N THR A 114 9.87 10.99 -11.35
CA THR A 114 11.08 11.75 -11.61
C THR A 114 10.81 12.68 -12.79
N ASN A 115 11.10 13.97 -12.63
CA ASN A 115 11.07 14.91 -13.74
C ASN A 115 12.26 14.65 -14.66
N VAL A 116 11.96 14.32 -15.92
CA VAL A 116 12.93 14.07 -16.99
C VAL A 116 13.03 15.25 -17.98
N GLY A 117 12.26 16.31 -17.76
CA GLY A 117 12.26 17.51 -18.58
C GLY A 117 13.08 18.65 -17.98
N GLN A 118 12.66 19.88 -18.27
CA GLN A 118 13.32 21.08 -17.76
C GLN A 118 13.21 21.20 -16.23
N PRO A 119 14.23 21.79 -15.56
CA PRO A 119 14.14 22.10 -14.14
C PRO A 119 13.07 23.17 -13.87
N ASN A 120 12.66 23.31 -12.60
CA ASN A 120 11.68 24.31 -12.15
C ASN A 120 10.27 24.14 -12.72
N ALA A 121 9.83 22.88 -12.86
CA ALA A 121 8.49 22.53 -13.34
C ALA A 121 7.53 22.30 -12.17
N VAL A 122 6.28 22.77 -12.31
CA VAL A 122 5.21 22.55 -11.34
C VAL A 122 4.04 21.86 -12.04
N TYR A 123 3.74 20.64 -11.60
CA TYR A 123 2.62 19.86 -12.12
C TYR A 123 1.45 19.92 -11.16
N GLY A 124 0.27 20.33 -11.63
CA GLY A 124 -0.99 20.23 -10.90
C GLY A 124 -1.72 18.91 -11.20
N SER A 125 -2.42 18.36 -10.21
CA SER A 125 -3.22 17.16 -10.40
C SER A 125 -4.63 17.45 -10.89
N ARG A 126 -5.15 16.56 -11.76
CA ARG A 126 -6.56 16.48 -12.14
C ARG A 126 -7.01 15.01 -12.08
N ILE A 127 -8.22 14.77 -11.61
CA ILE A 127 -8.75 13.41 -11.41
C ILE A 127 -10.04 13.24 -12.22
N GLU A 128 -10.13 12.12 -12.92
CA GLU A 128 -11.35 11.58 -13.49
C GLU A 128 -11.73 10.33 -12.68
N ALA A 129 -12.66 10.50 -11.74
CA ALA A 129 -13.09 9.42 -10.88
C ALA A 129 -14.23 8.60 -11.52
N PRO A 130 -14.23 7.26 -11.41
CA PRO A 130 -15.38 6.46 -11.80
C PRO A 130 -16.61 6.77 -10.93
N LYS A 131 -17.82 6.52 -11.46
CA LYS A 131 -19.08 6.72 -10.71
C LYS A 131 -19.10 5.86 -9.45
N GLY A 132 -19.40 6.49 -8.30
CA GLY A 132 -19.45 5.84 -6.99
C GLY A 132 -18.06 5.48 -6.42
N VAL A 133 -16.99 6.05 -6.98
CA VAL A 133 -15.63 5.93 -6.45
C VAL A 133 -15.08 7.32 -6.15
N THR A 134 -14.55 7.50 -4.94
CA THR A 134 -13.78 8.68 -4.57
C THR A 134 -12.30 8.42 -4.84
N VAL A 135 -11.67 9.28 -5.64
CA VAL A 135 -10.23 9.25 -5.87
C VAL A 135 -9.67 10.59 -5.41
N SER A 136 -8.62 10.56 -4.59
CA SER A 136 -7.92 11.77 -4.12
C SER A 136 -6.41 11.57 -4.18
N VAL A 137 -5.66 12.67 -4.29
CA VAL A 137 -4.20 12.65 -4.35
C VAL A 137 -3.58 13.70 -3.42
N LYS A 138 -2.50 13.33 -2.75
CA LYS A 138 -1.70 14.24 -1.91
C LYS A 138 -0.20 14.10 -2.22
N PRO A 139 0.55 15.20 -2.40
CA PRO A 139 0.05 16.58 -2.56
C PRO A 139 -0.76 16.75 -3.87
N SER A 140 -1.45 17.88 -4.03
CA SER A 140 -2.16 18.22 -5.29
C SER A 140 -1.25 18.89 -6.32
N ARG A 141 -0.01 19.23 -5.94
CA ARG A 141 1.00 19.81 -6.82
C ARG A 141 2.35 19.14 -6.58
N LEU A 142 3.08 18.86 -7.66
CA LEU A 142 4.46 18.39 -7.61
C LEU A 142 5.38 19.48 -8.10
N VAL A 143 6.27 19.94 -7.22
CA VAL A 143 7.23 21.00 -7.51
C VAL A 143 8.62 20.38 -7.67
N PHE A 144 9.17 20.50 -8.88
CA PHE A 144 10.51 20.03 -9.23
C PHE A 144 11.45 21.22 -9.40
N SER A 145 12.71 21.03 -9.03
CA SER A 145 13.78 22.01 -9.24
C SER A 145 15.03 21.30 -9.79
N GLY A 146 16.07 22.06 -10.12
CA GLY A 146 17.37 21.46 -10.50
C GLY A 146 17.90 20.49 -9.45
N ALA A 147 17.71 20.82 -8.16
CA ALA A 147 18.12 20.00 -7.02
C ALA A 147 17.12 18.88 -6.69
N VAL A 148 15.82 19.10 -6.89
CA VAL A 148 14.77 18.14 -6.54
C VAL A 148 14.09 17.61 -7.78
N LYS A 149 14.60 16.47 -8.28
CA LYS A 149 14.09 15.81 -9.50
C LYS A 149 13.07 14.71 -9.22
N LYS A 150 13.02 14.13 -8.02
CA LYS A 150 12.09 13.05 -7.65
C LYS A 150 11.10 13.54 -6.60
N ARG A 151 9.82 13.20 -6.77
CA ARG A 151 8.74 13.51 -5.81
C ARG A 151 7.82 12.31 -5.67
N SER A 152 7.29 12.12 -4.48
CA SER A 152 6.29 11.09 -4.19
C SER A 152 4.93 11.70 -3.91
N PHE A 153 3.89 10.95 -4.24
CA PHE A 153 2.50 11.28 -3.93
C PHE A 153 1.73 10.02 -3.54
N VAL A 154 0.63 10.24 -2.85
CA VAL A 154 -0.27 9.19 -2.38
C VAL A 154 -1.62 9.38 -3.04
N VAL A 155 -2.11 8.32 -3.68
CA VAL A 155 -3.47 8.24 -4.21
C VAL A 155 -4.33 7.42 -3.25
N THR A 156 -5.44 7.97 -2.83
CA THR A 156 -6.45 7.23 -2.05
C THR A 156 -7.65 6.95 -2.93
N VAL A 157 -7.99 5.67 -3.06
CA VAL A 157 -9.19 5.21 -3.77
C VAL A 157 -10.15 4.64 -2.74
N ALA A 158 -11.37 5.18 -2.68
CA ALA A 158 -12.42 4.71 -1.81
C ALA A 158 -13.69 4.41 -2.61
N VAL A 159 -14.31 3.26 -2.36
CA VAL A 159 -15.50 2.79 -3.07
C VAL A 159 -16.72 3.01 -2.20
N ASP A 160 -17.71 3.72 -2.73
CA ASP A 160 -19.05 3.73 -2.16
C ASP A 160 -19.80 2.48 -2.63
N ARG A 161 -19.88 1.49 -1.76
CA ARG A 161 -20.51 0.19 -2.06
C ARG A 161 -21.97 0.27 -2.47
N ARG A 162 -22.67 1.36 -2.14
CA ARG A 162 -24.08 1.55 -2.50
C ARG A 162 -24.25 2.15 -3.90
N ASN A 163 -23.27 2.92 -4.34
CA ASN A 163 -23.38 3.76 -5.53
C ASN A 163 -22.35 3.42 -6.62
N VAL A 164 -21.39 2.54 -6.34
CA VAL A 164 -20.40 2.10 -7.33
C VAL A 164 -21.09 1.37 -8.48
N VAL A 165 -20.71 1.75 -9.70
CA VAL A 165 -21.20 1.11 -10.91
C VAL A 165 -20.00 0.51 -11.64
N PHE A 166 -19.99 -0.80 -11.76
CA PHE A 166 -19.05 -1.52 -12.62
C PHE A 166 -19.66 -1.66 -14.01
N GLY A 167 -18.85 -1.44 -15.04
CA GLY A 167 -19.28 -1.71 -16.42
C GLY A 167 -19.39 -3.20 -16.70
N GLU A 168 -19.73 -3.56 -17.94
CA GLU A 168 -19.88 -4.95 -18.38
C GLU A 168 -18.65 -5.82 -18.11
N SER A 169 -17.46 -5.22 -18.09
CA SER A 169 -16.20 -5.90 -17.75
C SER A 169 -16.01 -6.21 -16.27
N GLY A 170 -16.98 -5.90 -15.40
CA GLY A 170 -16.85 -6.01 -13.94
C GLY A 170 -15.87 -5.00 -13.33
N ALA A 171 -15.53 -3.93 -14.06
CA ALA A 171 -14.56 -2.92 -13.66
C ALA A 171 -15.10 -1.50 -13.87
N ALA A 172 -14.57 -0.57 -13.07
CA ALA A 172 -14.82 0.86 -13.19
C ALA A 172 -13.50 1.58 -13.49
N PHE A 173 -13.52 2.53 -14.42
CA PHE A 173 -12.32 3.14 -14.98
C PHE A 173 -12.27 4.64 -14.69
N GLY A 174 -11.07 5.11 -14.37
CA GLY A 174 -10.78 6.52 -14.12
C GLY A 174 -9.34 6.85 -14.50
N SER A 175 -8.90 8.06 -14.18
CA SER A 175 -7.53 8.50 -14.48
C SER A 175 -7.06 9.62 -13.55
N LEU A 176 -5.80 9.57 -13.16
CA LEU A 176 -5.08 10.68 -12.56
C LEU A 176 -4.22 11.34 -13.64
N TYR A 177 -4.25 12.67 -13.70
CA TYR A 177 -3.42 13.45 -14.60
C TYR A 177 -2.53 14.40 -13.79
N TRP A 178 -1.29 14.55 -14.25
CA TRP A 178 -0.38 15.60 -13.83
C TRP A 178 -0.08 16.50 -15.03
N SER A 179 -0.26 17.81 -14.88
CA SER A 179 0.06 18.75 -15.97
C SER A 179 0.71 20.04 -15.47
N ASP A 180 1.70 20.51 -16.22
CA ASP A 180 2.35 21.82 -16.07
C ASP A 180 1.84 22.83 -17.12
N GLY A 181 0.77 22.50 -17.85
CA GLY A 181 0.23 23.28 -18.96
C GLY A 181 0.82 22.93 -20.34
N LYS A 182 1.97 22.24 -20.40
CA LYS A 182 2.63 21.81 -21.65
C LYS A 182 2.65 20.29 -21.79
N HIS A 183 2.98 19.60 -20.72
CA HIS A 183 3.03 18.15 -20.62
C HIS A 183 1.80 17.65 -19.86
N VAL A 184 1.35 16.44 -20.22
CA VAL A 184 0.27 15.73 -19.52
C VAL A 184 0.74 14.31 -19.28
N VAL A 185 0.92 13.95 -18.01
CA VAL A 185 1.23 12.58 -17.58
C VAL A 185 -0.06 11.96 -17.06
N ARG A 186 -0.51 10.87 -17.69
CA ARG A 186 -1.75 10.17 -17.33
C ARG A 186 -1.45 8.82 -16.68
N SER A 187 -2.09 8.57 -15.54
CA SER A 187 -2.12 7.27 -14.87
C SER A 187 -3.53 6.70 -14.87
N PRO A 188 -3.81 5.62 -15.63
CA PRO A 188 -5.09 4.92 -15.60
C PRO A 188 -5.37 4.32 -14.21
N ILE A 189 -6.62 4.39 -13.79
CA ILE A 189 -7.13 3.79 -12.55
C ILE A 189 -8.18 2.77 -12.91
N VAL A 190 -8.01 1.54 -12.44
CA VAL A 190 -8.97 0.45 -12.60
C VAL A 190 -9.43 0.02 -11.22
N VAL A 191 -10.73 0.02 -11.00
CA VAL A 191 -11.35 -0.44 -9.76
C VAL A 191 -12.15 -1.69 -10.05
N THR A 192 -11.92 -2.75 -9.29
CA THR A 192 -12.65 -4.02 -9.40
C THR A 192 -13.11 -4.50 -8.03
N GLN A 193 -14.10 -5.38 -8.05
CA GLN A 193 -14.57 -6.08 -6.88
C GLN A 193 -14.37 -7.58 -7.05
N MET A 194 -13.71 -8.24 -6.09
CA MET A 194 -13.55 -9.69 -6.04
C MET A 194 -14.15 -10.23 -4.75
N ASP A 195 -14.97 -11.26 -4.86
CA ASP A 195 -15.41 -12.04 -3.71
C ASP A 195 -14.31 -13.04 -3.32
N PRO A 196 -14.02 -13.23 -2.02
CA PRO A 196 -13.13 -14.30 -1.61
C PRO A 196 -13.73 -15.65 -2.04
N LEU A 197 -12.89 -16.49 -2.64
CA LEU A 197 -13.21 -17.88 -2.98
C LEU A 197 -13.54 -18.69 -1.72
#